data_AF-A0A3G7TP00-F1
#
_entry.id   AF-A0A3G7TP00-F1
#
_cell.length_a   1.000
_cell.length_b   1.000
_cell.length_c   1.000
_cell.angle_alpha   90.00
_cell.angle_beta   90.00
_cell.angle_gamma   90.00
#
_symmetry.space_group_name_H-M   'P 1'
#
loop_
_entity.id
_entity.type
_entity.pdbx_description
1 polymer ?
#
loop_
_entity_poly.entity_id
_entity_poly.type
_entity_poly.pdbx_seq_one_letter_code
_entity_poly.pdbx_strand_id
1 'polypeptide(L)'
;MPRLLLSDELWSKLEKILLQASIYNKRDLRMTVEGMLYRMRVGCPWRDLPEAFGCWNSIYKRFNAWSAAGKWLRVFKALVSEPDLEWEFIDGSYVKAHQHSAGAASDETEAIGKSRAGNTTKIHLAVDAYV
;
A
#
# COMPACT_ATOMS: atom_id res chain seq x y z
N MET A 1 17.81 5.44 17.22
CA MET A 1 17.46 4.40 16.23
C MET A 1 15.97 4.54 15.90
N PRO A 2 15.55 4.36 14.64
CA PRO A 2 14.14 4.42 14.29
C PRO A 2 13.41 3.27 14.96
N ARG A 3 12.18 3.51 15.44
CA ARG A 3 11.33 2.45 15.96
C ARG A 3 10.84 1.61 14.79
N LEU A 4 11.43 0.42 14.62
CA LEU A 4 10.97 -0.55 13.64
C LEU A 4 9.54 -1.00 13.99
N LEU A 5 8.72 -1.24 12.97
CA LEU A 5 7.37 -1.76 13.15
C LEU A 5 7.37 -3.27 13.35
N LEU A 6 8.30 -3.99 12.71
CA LEU A 6 8.31 -5.45 12.73
C LEU A 6 9.31 -5.99 13.75
N SER A 7 8.81 -6.86 14.63
CA SER A 7 9.66 -7.76 15.41
C SER A 7 10.41 -8.72 14.49
N ASP A 8 11.49 -9.32 14.97
CA ASP A 8 12.26 -10.29 14.18
C ASP A 8 11.42 -11.49 13.73
N GLU A 9 10.46 -11.90 14.56
CA GLU A 9 9.54 -12.99 14.24
C GLU A 9 8.59 -12.60 13.09
N LEU A 10 7.95 -11.43 13.17
CA LEU A 10 7.07 -10.93 12.11
C LEU A 10 7.86 -10.67 10.82
N TRP A 11 9.08 -10.16 10.93
CA TRP A 11 9.98 -10.00 9.82
C TRP A 11 10.27 -11.35 9.13
N SER A 12 10.60 -12.39 9.89
CA SER A 12 10.89 -13.72 9.33
C SER A 12 9.69 -14.31 8.57
N LYS A 13 8.47 -14.10 9.07
CA LYS A 13 7.23 -14.50 8.40
C LYS A 13 7.03 -13.71 7.10
N LEU A 14 7.13 -12.37 7.17
CA LEU A 14 6.97 -11.49 6.02
C LEU A 14 8.02 -11.74 4.94
N GLU A 15 9.29 -11.94 5.32
CA GLU A 15 10.40 -12.18 4.40
C GLU A 15 10.13 -13.39 3.50
N LYS A 16 9.58 -14.48 4.04
CA LYS A 16 9.18 -15.65 3.25
C LYS A 16 8.14 -15.31 2.19
N ILE A 17 7.14 -14.50 2.55
CA ILE A 17 6.09 -14.04 1.63
C ILE A 17 6.66 -13.12 0.56
N LEU A 18 7.55 -12.19 0.94
CA LEU A 18 8.24 -11.31 -0.01
C LEU A 18 9.02 -12.12 -1.06
N LEU A 19 9.73 -13.16 -0.65
CA LEU A 19 10.47 -14.03 -1.55
C LEU A 19 9.55 -14.78 -2.53
N GLN A 20 8.42 -15.30 -2.04
CA GLN A 20 7.40 -15.91 -2.90
C GLN A 20 6.81 -14.91 -3.91
N ALA A 21 6.70 -13.63 -3.54
CA ALA A 21 6.29 -12.54 -4.43
C ALA A 21 7.43 -12.04 -5.36
N SER A 22 8.53 -12.78 -5.48
CA SER A 22 9.71 -12.42 -6.28
C SER A 22 10.37 -11.10 -5.84
N ILE A 23 10.35 -10.80 -4.55
CA ILE A 23 11.14 -9.74 -3.92
C ILE A 23 12.36 -10.39 -3.29
N TYR A 24 13.51 -10.29 -3.97
CA TYR A 24 14.75 -10.94 -3.56
C TYR A 24 15.31 -10.37 -2.26
N ASN A 25 15.93 -11.25 -1.46
CA ASN A 25 16.62 -10.89 -0.23
C ASN A 25 17.91 -10.12 -0.53
N LYS A 26 17.81 -8.80 -0.62
CA LYS A 26 18.96 -7.90 -0.61
C LYS A 26 19.30 -7.51 0.82
N ARG A 27 20.57 -7.18 1.07
CA ARG A 27 21.07 -6.80 2.40
C ARG A 27 20.24 -5.69 3.09
N ASP A 28 19.64 -4.79 2.32
CA ASP A 28 18.86 -3.64 2.80
C ASP A 28 17.34 -3.85 2.71
N LEU A 29 16.88 -5.08 2.42
CA LEU A 29 15.46 -5.38 2.20
C LEU A 29 14.61 -5.01 3.42
N ARG A 30 15.02 -5.42 4.62
CA ARG A 30 14.30 -5.11 5.87
C ARG A 30 14.14 -3.62 6.08
N MET A 31 15.23 -2.86 6.03
CA MET A 31 15.17 -1.41 6.26
C MET A 31 14.37 -0.68 5.18
N THR A 32 14.41 -1.17 3.94
CA THR A 32 13.56 -0.65 2.85
C THR A 32 12.09 -0.84 3.17
N VAL A 33 11.68 -2.05 3.56
CA VAL A 33 10.29 -2.39 3.88
C VAL A 33 9.83 -1.66 5.14
N GLU A 34 10.65 -1.61 6.19
CA GLU A 34 10.39 -0.84 7.41
C GLU A 34 10.20 0.65 7.10
N GLY A 35 10.99 1.22 6.19
CA GLY A 35 10.81 2.60 5.73
C GLY A 35 9.47 2.80 4.99
N MET A 36 9.07 1.86 4.14
CA MET A 36 7.76 1.91 3.49
C MET A 36 6.62 1.84 4.50
N LEU A 37 6.70 0.92 5.48
CA LEU A 37 5.71 0.75 6.54
C LEU A 37 5.64 1.98 7.46
N TYR A 38 6.79 2.57 7.79
CA TYR A 38 6.86 3.81 8.55
C TYR A 38 6.12 4.95 7.82
N ARG A 39 6.38 5.13 6.52
CA ARG A 39 5.69 6.13 5.70
C ARG A 39 4.18 5.88 5.67
N MET A 40 3.74 4.63 5.56
CA MET A 40 2.32 4.28 5.56
C MET A 40 1.65 4.58 6.90
N ARG A 41 2.31 4.25 8.01
CA ARG A 41 1.81 4.49 9.37
C ARG A 41 1.76 5.98 9.73
N VAL A 42 2.81 6.72 9.41
CA VAL A 42 2.96 8.14 9.83
C VAL A 42 2.35 9.10 8.82
N GLY A 43 2.25 8.70 7.54
CA GLY A 43 1.70 9.55 6.48
C GLY A 43 2.62 10.68 6.05
N CYS A 44 3.92 10.64 6.38
CA CYS A 44 4.85 11.71 6.02
C CYS A 44 5.15 11.75 4.51
N PRO A 45 5.55 12.91 3.97
CA PRO A 45 6.15 13.00 2.64
C PRO A 45 7.36 12.07 2.52
N TRP A 46 7.58 11.47 1.35
CA TRP A 46 8.70 10.56 1.13
C TRP A 46 10.05 11.20 1.48
N ARG A 47 10.24 12.50 1.18
CA ARG A 47 11.48 13.23 1.47
C ARG A 47 11.78 13.36 2.97
N ASP A 48 10.77 13.20 3.81
CA ASP A 48 10.86 13.34 5.27
C ASP A 48 11.03 11.97 5.95
N LEU A 49 11.29 10.91 5.18
CA LEU A 49 11.59 9.60 5.73
C LEU A 49 12.89 9.66 6.55
N PRO A 50 12.92 9.14 7.79
CA PRO A 50 14.15 9.11 8.58
C PRO A 50 15.30 8.41 7.84
N GLU A 51 16.47 9.06 7.81
CA GLU A 51 17.67 8.55 7.12
C GLU A 51 18.11 7.16 7.59
N ALA A 52 17.73 6.79 8.81
CA ALA A 52 18.03 5.47 9.35
C ALA A 52 17.38 4.31 8.59
N PHE A 53 16.34 4.55 7.78
CA PHE A 53 15.79 3.54 6.85
C PHE A 53 16.56 3.45 5.52
N GLY A 54 17.42 4.43 5.24
CA GLY A 54 18.15 4.58 3.99
C GLY A 54 17.68 5.80 3.18
N CYS A 55 18.21 5.94 1.97
CA CYS A 55 17.88 7.05 1.08
C CYS A 55 16.41 6.98 0.63
N TRP A 56 15.62 8.00 0.98
CA TRP A 56 14.20 8.07 0.66
C TRP A 56 13.88 7.83 -0.81
N ASN A 57 14.71 8.35 -1.73
CA ASN A 57 14.47 8.25 -3.17
C ASN A 57 14.61 6.79 -3.64
N SER A 58 15.55 6.04 -3.07
CA SER A 58 15.72 4.61 -3.35
C SER A 58 14.52 3.80 -2.86
N ILE A 59 14.01 4.12 -1.66
CA ILE A 59 12.85 3.45 -1.07
C ILE A 59 11.59 3.76 -1.90
N TYR A 60 11.35 5.03 -2.22
CA TYR A 60 10.25 5.46 -3.09
C TYR A 60 10.29 4.77 -4.46
N LYS A 61 11.45 4.77 -5.13
CA LYS A 61 11.60 4.10 -6.44
C LYS A 61 11.30 2.61 -6.35
N ARG A 62 11.77 1.91 -5.31
CA ARG A 62 11.45 0.49 -5.08
C ARG A 62 9.97 0.29 -4.83
N PHE A 63 9.36 1.12 -3.98
CA PHE A 63 7.93 1.05 -3.68
C PHE A 63 7.12 1.18 -4.96
N ASN A 64 7.40 2.22 -5.77
CA ASN A 64 6.70 2.48 -7.01
C ASN A 64 6.90 1.34 -8.03
N ALA A 65 8.13 0.84 -8.20
CA ALA A 65 8.41 -0.27 -9.10
C ALA A 65 7.72 -1.58 -8.68
N TRP A 66 7.68 -1.88 -7.38
CA TRP A 66 6.99 -3.07 -6.87
C TRP A 66 5.47 -2.95 -6.95
N SER A 67 4.94 -1.74 -6.77
CA SER A 67 3.52 -1.43 -6.97
C SER A 67 3.12 -1.64 -8.43
N ALA A 68 3.85 -1.02 -9.36
CA ALA A 68 3.61 -1.16 -10.80
C ALA A 68 3.74 -2.62 -11.28
N ALA A 69 4.65 -3.41 -10.69
CA ALA A 69 4.82 -4.83 -10.99
C ALA A 69 3.83 -5.75 -10.24
N GLY A 70 2.84 -5.19 -9.52
CA GLY A 70 1.83 -5.95 -8.76
C GLY A 70 2.41 -6.83 -7.64
N LYS A 71 3.64 -6.56 -7.18
CA LYS A 71 4.28 -7.36 -6.12
C LYS A 71 3.61 -7.15 -4.78
N TRP A 72 3.27 -5.91 -4.44
CA TRP A 72 2.53 -5.62 -3.22
C TRP A 72 1.17 -6.31 -3.18
N LEU A 73 0.44 -6.30 -4.30
CA LEU A 73 -0.84 -7.00 -4.39
C LEU A 73 -0.69 -8.50 -4.14
N ARG A 74 0.38 -9.14 -4.64
CA ARG A 74 0.68 -10.55 -4.35
C ARG A 74 1.00 -10.79 -2.88
N VAL A 75 1.78 -9.91 -2.26
CA VAL A 75 2.10 -9.97 -0.82
C VAL A 75 0.82 -9.84 0.01
N PHE A 76 -0.04 -8.86 -0.29
CA PHE A 76 -1.31 -8.68 0.41
C PHE A 76 -2.22 -9.91 0.26
N LYS A 77 -2.36 -10.46 -0.94
CA LYS A 77 -3.16 -11.69 -1.15
C LYS A 77 -2.66 -12.88 -0.32
N ALA A 78 -1.35 -12.99 -0.11
CA ALA A 78 -0.78 -14.04 0.71
C ALA A 78 -0.97 -13.79 2.22
N LEU A 79 -1.08 -12.53 2.64
CA LEU A 79 -1.34 -12.16 4.04
C LEU A 79 -2.81 -12.34 4.43
N VAL A 80 -3.76 -12.13 3.50
CA VAL A 80 -5.21 -12.24 3.73
C VAL A 80 -5.71 -13.68 3.55
N SER A 81 -4.85 -14.71 3.67
CA SER A 81 -5.26 -16.10 3.40
C SER A 81 -6.26 -16.65 4.41
N GLU A 82 -6.23 -16.18 5.65
CA GLU A 82 -7.13 -16.57 6.73
C GLU A 82 -7.61 -15.30 7.46
N PRO A 83 -8.55 -14.55 6.87
CA PRO A 83 -9.08 -13.34 7.49
C PRO A 83 -9.90 -13.70 8.72
N ASP A 84 -9.77 -12.90 9.79
CA ASP A 84 -10.64 -13.01 10.94
C ASP A 84 -11.97 -12.28 10.67
N LEU A 85 -12.97 -13.06 10.25
CA LEU A 85 -14.29 -12.55 9.88
C LEU A 85 -15.24 -12.39 11.08
N GLU A 86 -14.73 -12.38 12.32
CA GLU A 86 -15.57 -12.08 13.49
C GLU A 86 -16.25 -10.71 13.35
N TRP A 87 -15.52 -9.73 12.81
CA TRP A 87 -15.98 -8.38 12.49
C TRP A 87 -15.43 -7.95 11.13
N GLU A 88 -16.28 -7.35 10.32
CA GLU A 88 -15.88 -6.70 9.06
C GLU A 88 -16.27 -5.23 9.12
N PHE A 89 -15.27 -4.35 9.03
CA PHE A 89 -15.49 -2.92 8.98
C PHE A 89 -15.39 -2.45 7.54
N ILE A 90 -16.44 -1.79 7.06
CA ILE A 90 -16.48 -1.19 5.74
C ILE A 90 -16.50 0.33 5.90
N ASP A 91 -15.53 1.01 5.30
CA ASP A 91 -15.53 2.45 5.13
C ASP A 91 -15.48 2.83 3.64
N GLY A 92 -15.98 4.03 3.34
CA GLY A 92 -16.05 4.55 1.98
C GLY A 92 -15.75 6.02 1.92
N SER A 93 -14.87 6.42 1.01
CA SER A 93 -14.57 7.82 0.72
C SER A 93 -15.02 8.22 -0.69
N TYR A 94 -15.60 9.41 -0.79
CA TYR A 94 -15.99 10.02 -2.06
C TYR A 94 -14.98 11.10 -2.43
N VAL A 95 -14.35 10.96 -3.58
CA VAL A 95 -13.48 12.00 -4.14
C VAL A 95 -14.20 12.64 -5.31
N LYS A 96 -14.41 13.96 -5.25
CA LYS A 96 -14.99 14.69 -6.38
C LYS A 96 -14.05 14.65 -7.57
N ALA A 97 -14.59 14.26 -8.71
CA ALA A 97 -13.87 14.35 -9.96
C ALA A 97 -13.88 15.82 -10.42
N HIS A 98 -12.74 16.31 -10.90
CA HIS A 98 -12.68 17.63 -11.51
C HIS A 98 -13.62 17.68 -12.73
N GLN A 99 -14.19 18.84 -13.06
CA GLN A 99 -15.16 18.95 -14.18
C GLN A 99 -14.59 18.49 -15.53
N HIS A 100 -13.28 18.52 -15.71
CA HIS A 100 -12.56 18.06 -16.91
C HIS A 100 -11.76 16.76 -16.68
N SER A 101 -12.21 15.92 -15.76
CA SER A 101 -11.52 14.66 -15.41
C SER A 101 -11.70 13.53 -16.42
N ALA A 102 -12.64 13.67 -17.37
CA ALA A 102 -13.05 12.58 -18.27
C ALA A 102 -12.08 12.27 -19.43
N GLY A 103 -10.88 12.88 -19.46
CA GLY A 103 -9.83 12.53 -20.42
C GLY A 103 -10.27 12.54 -21.90
N ALA A 104 -9.55 11.77 -22.73
CA ALA A 104 -9.96 11.47 -24.11
C ALA A 104 -10.96 10.31 -24.09
N ALA A 105 -11.90 10.29 -25.05
CA ALA A 105 -12.86 9.20 -25.16
C ALA A 105 -12.15 7.85 -25.35
N SER A 106 -12.45 6.90 -24.47
CA SER A 106 -11.93 5.53 -24.50
C SER A 106 -13.03 4.56 -24.07
N ASP A 107 -12.85 3.28 -24.38
CA ASP A 107 -13.72 2.21 -23.87
C ASP A 107 -13.37 1.79 -22.43
N GLU A 108 -12.33 2.38 -21.83
CA GLU A 108 -11.90 2.05 -20.46
C GLU A 108 -12.77 2.75 -19.41
N THR A 109 -13.03 2.06 -18.30
CA THR A 109 -13.74 2.64 -17.16
C THR A 109 -12.82 3.56 -16.36
N GLU A 110 -13.04 4.87 -16.46
CA GLU A 110 -12.32 5.93 -15.70
C GLU A 110 -12.62 5.93 -14.18
N ALA A 111 -13.40 4.96 -13.68
CA ALA A 111 -13.86 4.86 -12.30
C ALA A 111 -14.59 6.14 -11.78
N ILE A 112 -15.22 6.91 -12.67
CA ILE A 112 -16.04 8.08 -12.34
C ILE A 112 -17.52 7.73 -12.48
N GLY A 113 -18.25 7.83 -11.38
CA GLY A 113 -19.71 7.64 -11.33
C GLY A 113 -20.45 8.95 -11.02
N LYS A 114 -21.74 9.00 -11.39
CA LYS A 114 -22.64 10.08 -10.96
C LYS A 114 -23.13 9.83 -9.53
N SER A 115 -23.03 10.83 -8.66
CA SER A 115 -23.57 10.83 -7.30
C SER A 115 -24.37 12.10 -7.03
N ARG A 116 -24.94 12.24 -5.81
CA ARG A 116 -25.60 13.48 -5.38
C ARG A 116 -24.65 14.70 -5.40
N ALA A 117 -23.35 14.50 -5.25
CA ALA A 117 -22.35 15.57 -5.25
C ALA A 117 -21.75 15.84 -6.65
N GLY A 118 -22.34 15.30 -7.71
CA GLY A 118 -21.83 15.36 -9.08
C GLY A 118 -20.97 14.14 -9.42
N ASN A 119 -20.01 14.33 -10.33
CA ASN A 119 -19.10 13.29 -10.76
C ASN A 119 -18.09 12.97 -9.64
N THR A 120 -18.00 11.70 -9.25
CA THR A 120 -17.19 11.26 -8.11
C THR A 120 -16.59 9.89 -8.38
N THR A 121 -15.41 9.65 -7.83
CA THR A 121 -14.87 8.30 -7.63
C THR A 121 -15.14 7.87 -6.20
N LYS A 122 -15.54 6.61 -6.01
CA LYS A 122 -15.73 6.01 -4.69
C LYS A 122 -14.64 5.00 -4.43
N ILE A 123 -13.99 5.12 -3.29
CA ILE A 123 -13.03 4.14 -2.80
C ILE A 123 -13.66 3.49 -1.58
N HIS A 124 -13.84 2.18 -1.61
CA HIS A 124 -14.28 1.39 -0.47
C HIS A 124 -13.07 0.66 0.11
N LEU A 125 -13.02 0.59 1.43
CA LEU A 125 -12.06 -0.21 2.18
C LEU A 125 -12.86 -1.16 3.06
N ALA A 126 -12.58 -2.46 2.97
CA ALA A 126 -13.05 -3.46 3.91
C ALA A 126 -11.85 -3.96 4.71
N VAL A 127 -11.98 -4.05 6.03
CA VAL A 127 -10.94 -4.55 6.94
C VAL A 127 -11.57 -5.60 7.85
N ASP A 128 -10.83 -6.68 8.10
CA ASP A 128 -11.21 -7.76 8.99
C ASP A 128 -11.01 -7.37 10.47
N ALA A 129 -11.31 -8.29 11.39
CA ALA A 129 -11.28 -8.03 12.82
C ALA A 129 -9.86 -7.96 13.41
N TYR A 130 -8.80 -8.06 12.60
CA TYR A 130 -7.43 -8.22 13.10
C TYR A 130 -6.96 -6.95 13.82
N VAL A 131 -6.90 -7.00 15.16
CA VAL A 131 -6.42 -5.95 16.08
C VAL A 131 -4.90 -5.96 16.22
#